data_AF-A0A3N4ZDQ4-F1
#
_entry.id   AF-A0A3N4ZDQ4-F1
#
_cell.length_a   1.000
_cell.length_b   1.000
_cell.length_c   1.000
_cell.angle_alpha   90.00
_cell.angle_beta   90.00
_cell.angle_gamma   90.00
#
_symmetry.space_group_name_H-M   'P 1'
#
loop_
_entity.id
_entity.type
_entity.pdbx_description
1 polymer ?
#
loop_
_entity_poly.entity_id
_entity_poly.type
_entity_poly.pdbx_seq_one_letter_code
_entity_poly.pdbx_strand_id
1 'polypeptide(L)'
;MTKGTHVTDQQHPEPVLSQITPLADGLGADEAYELAMGDIQLTVASISAVLADADEATTARLRAQRSRLNRLQLELRPEDANAVAQARDLCRQVREELPGGGR
;
A
#
# COMPACT_ATOMS: atom_id res chain seq x y z
N MET A 1 -32.59 -53.37 -15.09
CA MET A 1 -32.18 -52.25 -15.97
C MET A 1 -33.35 -51.27 -15.94
N THR A 2 -33.29 -50.01 -15.51
CA THR A 2 -32.22 -49.03 -15.30
C THR A 2 -32.60 -48.12 -14.12
N LYS A 3 -31.61 -47.74 -13.30
CA LYS A 3 -31.67 -46.72 -12.25
C LYS A 3 -31.83 -45.34 -12.89
N GLY A 4 -32.77 -44.53 -12.40
CA GLY A 4 -32.80 -43.08 -12.61
C GLY A 4 -32.13 -42.39 -11.44
N THR A 5 -30.95 -41.83 -11.69
CA THR A 5 -30.02 -41.26 -10.71
C THR A 5 -30.56 -39.97 -10.09
N HIS A 6 -30.55 -39.90 -8.76
CA HIS A 6 -30.68 -38.66 -7.99
C HIS A 6 -29.64 -37.64 -8.48
N VAL A 7 -30.10 -36.49 -8.96
CA VAL A 7 -29.26 -35.30 -9.09
C VAL A 7 -29.16 -34.72 -7.67
N THR A 8 -28.14 -35.11 -6.92
CA THR A 8 -27.69 -34.35 -5.76
C THR A 8 -27.21 -33.00 -6.27
N ASP A 9 -28.02 -31.98 -6.01
CA ASP A 9 -27.67 -30.57 -6.12
C ASP A 9 -26.34 -30.38 -5.38
N GLN A 10 -25.26 -30.24 -6.15
CA GLN A 10 -23.95 -29.95 -5.59
C GLN A 10 -24.04 -28.52 -5.07
N GLN A 11 -24.40 -28.38 -3.79
CA GLN A 11 -24.32 -27.11 -3.07
C GLN A 11 -22.89 -26.61 -3.24
N HIS A 12 -22.71 -25.65 -4.15
CA HIS A 12 -21.45 -24.95 -4.29
C HIS A 12 -21.18 -24.31 -2.92
N PRO A 13 -20.11 -24.71 -2.21
CA PRO A 13 -19.80 -24.10 -0.93
C PRO A 13 -19.65 -22.60 -1.17
N GLU A 14 -20.33 -21.80 -0.34
CA GLU A 14 -20.25 -20.35 -0.44
C GLU A 14 -18.77 -19.94 -0.48
N PRO A 15 -18.38 -18.97 -1.34
CA PRO A 15 -17.01 -18.50 -1.40
C PRO A 15 -16.50 -18.18 0.01
N VAL A 16 -15.27 -18.58 0.31
CA VAL A 16 -14.68 -18.41 1.65
C VAL A 16 -14.80 -16.96 2.14
N LEU A 17 -14.72 -15.98 1.22
CA LEU A 17 -14.89 -14.55 1.51
C LEU A 17 -16.31 -14.18 1.98
N SER A 18 -17.34 -14.91 1.57
CA SER A 18 -18.73 -14.72 2.00
C SER A 18 -18.98 -15.19 3.43
N GLN A 19 -18.08 -16.02 3.97
CA GLN A 19 -18.19 -16.59 5.31
C GLN A 19 -17.44 -15.78 6.37
N ILE A 20 -16.67 -14.76 5.94
CA ILE A 20 -15.90 -13.90 6.84
C ILE A 20 -16.78 -12.70 7.22
N THR A 21 -17.15 -12.59 8.49
CA THR A 21 -17.75 -11.36 9.02
C THR A 21 -16.64 -10.38 9.37
N PRO A 22 -16.59 -9.19 8.75
CA PRO A 22 -15.62 -8.17 9.12
C PRO A 22 -15.83 -7.75 10.58
N LEU A 23 -14.75 -7.69 11.36
CA LEU A 23 -14.79 -7.12 12.71
C LEU A 23 -15.13 -5.63 12.60
N ALA A 24 -16.26 -5.23 13.20
CA ALA A 24 -16.80 -3.87 13.09
C ALA A 24 -15.83 -2.78 13.60
N ASP A 25 -14.97 -3.10 14.57
CA ASP A 25 -14.09 -2.12 15.23
C ASP A 25 -12.63 -2.58 15.36
N GLY A 26 -12.24 -3.69 14.73
CA GLY A 26 -10.96 -4.36 15.03
C GLY A 26 -9.79 -4.07 14.09
N LEU A 27 -10.04 -3.47 12.92
CA LEU A 27 -9.03 -3.31 11.86
C LEU A 27 -8.73 -1.86 11.48
N GLY A 28 -9.47 -0.89 12.07
CA GLY A 28 -9.36 0.53 11.72
C GLY A 28 -8.40 1.34 12.58
N ALA A 29 -7.96 0.82 13.74
CA ALA A 29 -7.10 1.56 14.66
C ALA A 29 -5.76 1.97 14.02
N ASP A 30 -5.23 1.11 13.14
CA ASP A 30 -3.98 1.33 12.42
C ASP A 30 -4.19 1.64 10.93
N GLU A 31 -5.43 1.94 10.49
CA GLU A 31 -5.71 2.23 9.07
C GLU A 31 -4.84 3.39 8.55
N ALA A 32 -4.63 4.42 9.37
CA ALA A 32 -3.76 5.53 9.02
C ALA A 32 -2.29 5.10 8.86
N TYR A 33 -1.82 4.18 9.71
CA TYR A 33 -0.48 3.63 9.65
C TYR A 33 -0.29 2.74 8.41
N GLU A 34 -1.22 1.82 8.15
CA GLU A 34 -1.19 0.94 6.97
C GLU A 34 -1.26 1.75 5.67
N LEU A 35 -2.11 2.78 5.62
CA LEU A 35 -2.15 3.72 4.49
C LEU A 35 -0.81 4.45 4.31
N ALA A 36 -0.18 4.91 5.40
CA ALA A 36 1.13 5.57 5.34
C ALA A 36 2.23 4.61 4.86
N MET A 37 2.21 3.35 5.27
CA MET A 37 3.13 2.32 4.80
C MET A 37 2.96 2.03 3.31
N GLY A 38 1.71 1.89 2.85
CA GLY A 38 1.40 1.77 1.42
C GLY A 38 1.85 3.01 0.63
N ASP A 39 1.66 4.20 1.18
CA ASP A 39 2.10 5.45 0.56
C ASP A 39 3.63 5.51 0.42
N ILE A 40 4.37 5.09 1.45
CA ILE A 40 5.84 5.03 1.40
C ILE A 40 6.29 4.07 0.30
N GLN A 41 5.75 2.85 0.27
CA GLN A 41 6.12 1.82 -0.71
C GLN A 41 5.87 2.29 -2.15
N LEU A 42 4.69 2.86 -2.41
CA LEU A 42 4.34 3.39 -3.73
C LEU A 42 5.29 4.52 -4.13
N THR A 43 5.58 5.44 -3.21
CA THR A 43 6.48 6.58 -3.50
C THR A 43 7.91 6.12 -3.80
N VAL A 44 8.43 5.13 -3.07
CA VAL A 44 9.74 4.52 -3.33
C VAL A 44 9.78 3.82 -4.70
N ALA A 45 8.70 3.15 -5.08
CA ALA A 45 8.56 2.55 -6.41
C ALA A 45 8.56 3.62 -7.51
N SER A 46 7.78 4.70 -7.35
CA SER A 46 7.76 5.83 -8.29
C SER A 46 9.12 6.51 -8.43
N ILE A 47 9.83 6.76 -7.32
CA ILE A 47 11.21 7.26 -7.36
C ILE A 47 12.10 6.31 -8.17
N SER A 48 12.00 5.01 -7.91
CA SER A 48 12.85 4.01 -8.57
C SER A 48 12.58 3.92 -10.07
N ALA A 49 11.33 4.13 -10.51
CA ALA A 49 10.97 4.22 -11.91
C ALA A 49 11.58 5.46 -12.59
N VAL A 50 11.51 6.63 -11.94
CA VAL A 50 12.07 7.89 -12.49
C VAL A 50 13.60 7.88 -12.50
N LEU A 51 14.23 7.24 -11.51
CA LEU A 51 15.68 7.19 -11.38
C LEU A 51 16.39 6.58 -12.60
N ALA A 52 15.70 5.75 -13.40
CA ALA A 52 16.28 5.13 -14.58
C ALA A 52 16.68 6.15 -15.66
N ASP A 53 15.91 7.24 -15.79
CA ASP A 53 16.05 8.23 -16.87
C ASP A 53 16.41 9.64 -16.35
N ALA A 54 16.69 9.77 -15.05
CA ALA A 54 16.97 11.06 -14.41
C ALA A 54 18.38 11.58 -14.71
N ASP A 55 18.50 12.91 -14.84
CA ASP A 55 19.82 13.57 -14.86
C ASP A 55 20.56 13.43 -13.52
N GLU A 56 21.85 13.80 -13.47
CA GLU A 56 22.70 13.61 -12.30
C GLU A 56 22.21 14.37 -11.06
N ALA A 57 21.75 15.61 -11.24
CA ALA A 57 21.25 16.44 -10.14
C ALA A 57 19.94 15.87 -9.56
N THR A 58 19.03 15.44 -10.43
CA THR A 58 17.77 14.79 -10.08
C THR A 58 18.03 13.44 -9.42
N THR A 59 19.00 12.67 -9.92
CA THR A 59 19.40 11.37 -9.35
C THR A 59 19.86 11.50 -7.90
N ALA A 60 20.72 12.48 -7.60
CA ALA A 60 21.20 12.70 -6.24
C ALA A 60 20.04 13.05 -5.28
N ARG A 61 19.16 13.96 -5.71
CA ARG A 61 17.97 14.36 -4.93
C ARG A 61 17.03 13.19 -4.68
N LEU A 62 16.68 12.43 -5.71
CA LEU A 62 15.78 11.28 -5.62
C LEU A 62 16.35 10.16 -4.73
N ARG A 63 17.67 9.91 -4.80
CA ARG A 63 18.33 8.97 -3.88
C ARG A 63 18.24 9.41 -2.42
N ALA A 64 18.41 10.70 -2.14
CA ALA A 64 18.26 11.25 -0.81
C ALA A 64 16.82 11.09 -0.28
N GLN A 65 15.81 11.40 -1.12
CA GLN A 65 14.40 11.19 -0.79
C GLN A 65 14.07 9.72 -0.52
N ARG A 66 14.54 8.80 -1.37
CA ARG A 66 14.38 7.35 -1.17
C ARG A 66 15.02 6.87 0.14
N SER A 67 16.22 7.34 0.46
CA SER A 67 16.89 6.99 1.72
C SER A 67 16.11 7.50 2.93
N ARG A 68 15.54 8.70 2.86
CA ARG A 68 14.70 9.27 3.92
C ARG A 68 13.41 8.47 4.12
N LEU A 69 12.72 8.11 3.04
CA LEU A 69 11.50 7.29 3.08
C LEU A 69 11.77 5.89 3.65
N ASN A 70 12.88 5.24 3.24
CA ASN A 70 13.26 3.94 3.78
C ASN A 70 13.58 4.00 5.28
N ARG A 71 14.22 5.09 5.76
CA ARG A 71 14.45 5.29 7.19
C ARG A 71 13.14 5.46 7.94
N LEU A 72 12.26 6.32 7.41
CA LEU A 72 10.95 6.57 8.02
C LEU A 72 10.13 5.28 8.10
N GLN A 73 10.16 4.42 7.08
CA GLN A 73 9.50 3.11 7.09
C GLN A 73 9.95 2.22 8.26
N LEU A 74 11.24 2.27 8.63
CA LEU A 74 11.80 1.45 9.71
C LEU A 74 11.51 2.01 11.10
N GLU A 75 11.29 3.32 11.20
CA GLU A 75 11.09 4.04 12.45
C GLU A 75 9.60 4.26 12.77
N LEU A 76 8.71 4.15 11.76
CA LEU A 76 7.29 4.40 11.89
C LEU A 76 6.62 3.40 12.82
N ARG A 77 5.79 3.92 13.74
CA ARG A 77 5.00 3.11 14.67
C ARG A 77 3.52 3.43 14.53
N PRO A 78 2.63 2.45 14.66
CA PRO A 78 1.18 2.69 14.54
C PRO A 78 0.65 3.70 15.57
N GLU A 79 1.20 3.67 16.80
CA GLU A 79 0.77 4.56 17.88
C GLU A 79 1.22 6.03 17.72
N ASP A 80 2.18 6.31 16.82
CA ASP A 80 2.70 7.66 16.59
C ASP A 80 1.96 8.35 15.45
N ALA A 81 0.76 8.84 15.75
CA ALA A 81 -0.11 9.53 14.78
C ALA A 81 0.57 10.75 14.11
N ASN A 82 1.51 11.40 14.79
CA ASN A 82 2.23 12.55 14.24
C ASN A 82 3.28 12.10 13.21
N ALA A 83 4.04 11.04 13.52
CA ALA A 83 4.97 10.44 12.57
C ALA A 83 4.23 9.88 11.33
N VAL A 84 3.05 9.26 11.54
CA VAL A 84 2.18 8.77 10.45
C VAL A 84 1.72 9.92 9.55
N ALA A 85 1.27 11.05 10.11
CA ALA A 85 0.88 12.21 9.33
C ALA A 85 2.08 12.80 8.53
N GLN A 86 3.23 12.95 9.19
CA GLN A 86 4.46 13.44 8.55
C GLN A 86 4.93 12.53 7.40
N ALA A 87 4.77 11.21 7.55
CA ALA A 87 5.09 10.26 6.50
C ALA A 87 4.24 10.46 5.24
N ARG A 88 2.94 10.66 5.42
CA ARG A 88 2.00 10.90 4.32
C ARG A 88 2.26 12.24 3.63
N ASP A 89 2.53 13.30 4.41
CA ASP A 89 2.90 14.61 3.86
C ASP A 89 4.19 14.56 3.05
N LEU A 90 5.21 13.85 3.55
CA LEU A 90 6.45 13.64 2.82
C LEU A 90 6.21 12.87 1.52
N CYS A 91 5.39 11.81 1.54
CA CYS A 91 5.05 11.05 0.35
C CYS A 91 4.36 11.92 -0.70
N ARG A 92 3.39 12.75 -0.28
CA ARG A 92 2.72 13.71 -1.16
C ARG A 92 3.72 14.70 -1.78
N GLN A 93 4.54 15.35 -0.95
CA GLN A 93 5.53 16.31 -1.42
C GLN A 93 6.47 15.68 -2.45
N VAL A 94 7.00 14.48 -2.16
CA VAL A 94 7.91 13.78 -3.06
C VAL A 94 7.23 13.47 -4.39
N ARG A 95 5.98 13.00 -4.39
CA ARG A 95 5.22 12.70 -5.62
C ARG A 95 4.96 13.96 -6.45
N GLU A 96 4.65 15.09 -5.82
CA GLU A 96 4.48 16.37 -6.50
C GLU A 96 5.77 16.86 -7.17
N GLU A 97 6.93 16.51 -6.60
CA GLU A 97 8.25 16.82 -7.14
C GLU A 97 8.74 15.83 -8.20
N LEU A 98 8.08 14.68 -8.36
CA LEU A 98 8.46 13.68 -9.37
C LEU A 98 8.10 14.20 -10.77
N PRO A 99 9.04 14.18 -11.73
CA PRO A 99 8.75 14.49 -13.11
C PRO A 99 7.69 13.52 -13.66
N GLY A 100 6.56 14.08 -14.10
CA GLY A 100 5.42 13.31 -14.62
C GLY A 100 4.36 12.89 -13.58
N GLY A 101 4.50 13.27 -12.31
CA GLY A 101 3.64 12.86 -11.18
C GLY A 101 2.23 13.49 -11.11
N GLY A 102 1.66 13.91 -12.24
CA GLY A 102 0.34 14.53 -12.31
C GLY A 102 -0.48 14.03 -13.48
N ARG A 103 -0.67 12.72 -13.62
CA ARG A 103 -1.71 12.12 -14.48
C ARG A 103 -2.21 10.82 -13.89
#